data_AF-A0A958VVF0-F1
#
_entry.id   AF-A0A958VVF0-F1
#
_cell.length_a   1.000
_cell.length_b   1.000
_cell.length_c   1.000
_cell.angle_alpha   90.00
_cell.angle_beta   90.00
_cell.angle_gamma   90.00
#
_symmetry.space_group_name_H-M   'P 1'
#
loop_
_entity.id
_entity.type
_entity.pdbx_description
1 polymer ?
#
loop_
_entity_poly.entity_id
_entity_poly.type
_entity_poly.pdbx_seq_one_letter_code
_entity_poly.pdbx_strand_id
1 'polypeptide(L)'
;MAPLSKKEIRSKVQESVSQALEKLDITKASKKTQKVVKQTSKRLTSALQKELKKIYKKSKKAESIKSVKPKKAEKAKGSKKAVEPVVVEETKVAS
;
A
#
# COMPACT_ATOMS: atom_id res chain seq x y z
N MET A 1 6.28 -17.83 1.99
CA MET A 1 7.39 -16.91 2.35
C MET A 1 7.00 -16.18 3.62
N ALA A 2 7.79 -16.27 4.70
CA ALA A 2 7.48 -15.57 5.95
C ALA A 2 7.66 -14.04 5.77
N PRO A 3 6.80 -13.21 6.39
CA PRO A 3 6.98 -11.76 6.35
C PRO A 3 8.23 -11.34 7.12
N LEU A 4 9.12 -10.60 6.46
CA LEU A 4 10.34 -10.05 7.08
C LEU A 4 10.00 -9.14 8.26
N SER A 5 10.77 -9.26 9.35
CA SER A 5 10.63 -8.38 10.51
C SER A 5 11.04 -6.94 10.18
N LYS A 6 10.52 -5.97 10.96
CA LYS A 6 10.93 -4.55 10.84
C LYS A 6 12.43 -4.33 11.07
N LYS A 7 13.11 -5.24 11.78
CA LYS A 7 14.55 -5.17 12.02
C LYS A 7 15.30 -5.62 10.78
N GLU A 8 14.91 -6.75 10.19
CA GLU A 8 15.50 -7.26 8.94
C GLU A 8 15.31 -6.29 7.78
N ILE A 9 14.12 -5.70 7.64
CA ILE A 9 13.87 -4.69 6.60
C ILE A 9 14.80 -3.49 6.78
N ARG A 10 14.98 -3.00 8.01
CA ARG A 10 15.90 -1.88 8.28
C ARG A 10 17.33 -2.23 7.96
N SER A 11 17.79 -3.42 8.36
CA SER A 11 19.13 -3.92 8.05
C SER A 11 19.35 -4.05 6.55
N LYS A 12 18.43 -4.68 5.81
CA LYS A 12 18.55 -4.84 4.35
C LYS A 12 18.60 -3.51 3.60
N VAL A 13 17.76 -2.54 3.98
CA VAL A 13 17.80 -1.20 3.37
C VAL A 13 19.15 -0.53 3.62
N GLN A 14 19.66 -0.59 4.85
CA GLN A 14 20.94 0.01 5.19
C GLN A 14 22.11 -0.68 4.45
N GLU A 15 22.08 -2.00 4.36
CA GLU A 15 23.06 -2.80 3.64
C GLU A 15 23.06 -2.45 2.15
N SER A 16 21.89 -2.44 1.49
CA SER A 16 21.79 -2.08 0.07
C SER A 16 22.26 -0.66 -0.22
N VAL A 17 21.91 0.32 0.63
CA VAL A 17 22.40 1.70 0.46
C VAL A 17 23.91 1.76 0.65
N SER A 18 24.47 1.01 1.61
CA SER A 18 25.92 0.98 1.86
C SER A 18 26.68 0.34 0.68
N GLN A 19 26.21 -0.79 0.17
CA GLN A 19 26.77 -1.43 -1.04
C GLN A 19 26.70 -0.51 -2.27
N ALA A 20 25.59 0.23 -2.44
CA ALA A 20 25.49 1.19 -3.54
C ALA A 20 26.50 2.34 -3.41
N LEU A 21 26.79 2.79 -2.19
CA LEU A 21 27.84 3.79 -1.93
C LEU A 21 29.25 3.25 -2.16
N GLU A 22 29.53 2.01 -1.78
CA GLU A 22 30.81 1.35 -2.04
C GLU A 22 31.07 1.22 -3.54
N LYS A 23 30.07 0.82 -4.32
CA LYS A 23 30.16 0.74 -5.79
C LYS A 23 30.44 2.09 -6.46
N LEU A 24 30.05 3.19 -5.83
CA LEU A 24 30.27 4.54 -6.36
C LEU A 24 31.70 5.06 -6.11
N ASP A 25 32.54 4.32 -5.35
CA ASP A 25 33.91 4.68 -4.95
C ASP A 25 34.12 6.18 -4.71
N ILE A 26 33.26 6.76 -3.87
CA ILE A 26 33.30 8.18 -3.49
C ILE A 26 34.53 8.56 -2.66
N THR A 27 35.39 7.60 -2.31
CA THR A 27 36.60 7.80 -1.50
C THR A 27 37.62 8.72 -2.19
N LYS A 28 37.63 8.74 -3.53
CA LYS A 28 38.47 9.64 -4.35
C LYS A 28 37.84 11.00 -4.62
N ALA A 29 36.55 11.17 -4.30
CA ALA A 29 35.85 12.44 -4.51
C ALA A 29 36.29 13.50 -3.48
N SER A 30 36.00 14.77 -3.78
CA SER A 30 36.32 15.87 -2.87
C SER A 30 35.66 15.72 -1.50
N LYS A 31 36.27 16.26 -0.44
CA LYS A 31 35.70 16.27 0.92
C LYS A 31 34.28 16.86 0.96
N LYS A 32 33.99 17.87 0.12
CA LYS A 32 32.66 18.48 0.00
C LYS A 32 31.66 17.47 -0.57
N THR A 33 32.03 16.78 -1.65
CA THR A 33 31.20 15.76 -2.31
C THR A 33 30.93 14.59 -1.36
N GLN A 34 31.95 14.06 -0.70
CA GLN A 34 31.80 12.96 0.26
C GLN A 34 30.82 13.30 1.39
N LYS A 35 30.91 14.53 1.92
CA LYS A 35 30.01 15.02 2.97
C LYS A 35 28.56 15.08 2.47
N VAL A 36 28.34 15.61 1.27
CA VAL A 36 27.01 15.67 0.65
C VAL A 36 26.47 14.26 0.42
N VAL A 37 27.26 13.36 -0.17
CA VAL A 37 26.82 11.98 -0.44
C VAL A 37 26.47 11.24 0.85
N LYS A 38 27.30 11.36 1.90
CA LYS A 38 27.02 10.76 3.23
C LYS A 38 25.75 11.33 3.88
N GLN A 39 25.48 12.61 3.70
CA GLN A 39 24.26 13.23 4.22
C GLN A 39 23.03 12.79 3.42
N THR A 40 23.14 12.77 2.10
CA THR A 40 22.08 12.31 1.19
C THR A 40 21.75 10.85 1.44
N SER A 41 22.74 9.97 1.59
CA SER A 41 22.50 8.54 1.84
C SER A 41 21.76 8.28 3.15
N LYS A 42 22.06 9.03 4.22
CA LYS A 42 21.30 8.99 5.48
C LYS A 42 19.85 9.42 5.29
N ARG A 43 19.61 10.50 4.54
CA ARG A 43 18.25 10.97 4.20
C ARG A 43 17.49 9.92 3.40
N LEU A 44 18.13 9.32 2.40
CA LEU A 44 17.57 8.30 1.52
C LEU A 44 17.19 7.03 2.30
N THR A 45 18.09 6.54 3.15
CA THR A 45 17.83 5.41 4.07
C THR A 45 16.61 5.69 4.94
N SER A 46 16.53 6.89 5.53
CA SER A 46 15.41 7.28 6.39
C SER A 46 14.08 7.39 5.62
N ALA A 47 14.12 7.89 4.39
CA ALA A 47 12.94 8.00 3.53
C ALA A 47 12.42 6.59 3.16
N LEU A 48 13.30 5.70 2.70
CA LEU A 48 12.96 4.32 2.36
C LEU A 48 12.36 3.58 3.57
N GLN A 49 12.95 3.73 4.76
CA GLN A 49 12.40 3.14 5.98
C GLN A 49 10.99 3.66 6.31
N LYS A 50 10.71 4.95 6.11
CA LYS A 50 9.38 5.54 6.32
C LYS A 50 8.37 4.99 5.33
N GLU A 51 8.72 4.90 4.04
CA GLU A 51 7.83 4.36 3.02
C GLU A 51 7.53 2.88 3.24
N LEU A 52 8.54 2.07 3.55
CA LEU A 52 8.34 0.65 3.86
C LEU A 52 7.44 0.46 5.09
N LYS A 53 7.54 1.33 6.10
CA LYS A 53 6.61 1.33 7.25
C LYS A 53 5.17 1.65 6.83
N LYS A 54 4.96 2.59 5.89
CA LYS A 54 3.63 2.91 5.34
C LYS A 54 3.07 1.71 4.56
N ILE A 55 3.88 1.09 3.72
CA ILE A 55 3.51 -0.10 2.94
C ILE A 55 3.15 -1.26 3.88
N TYR A 56 3.97 -1.53 4.89
CA TYR A 56 3.69 -2.57 5.89
C TYR A 56 2.37 -2.36 6.64
N LYS A 57 2.05 -1.11 7.00
CA LYS A 57 0.75 -0.78 7.62
C LYS A 57 -0.42 -1.06 6.67
N LYS A 58 -0.28 -0.73 5.38
CA LYS A 58 -1.31 -1.00 4.37
C LYS A 58 -1.46 -2.50 4.11
N SER A 59 -0.35 -3.26 4.05
CA SER A 59 -0.38 -4.71 3.83
C SER A 59 -1.01 -5.45 5.01
N LYS A 60 -0.67 -5.10 6.26
CA LYS A 60 -1.31 -5.63 7.47
C LYS A 60 -2.84 -5.43 7.48
N LYS A 61 -3.32 -4.27 7.04
CA LYS A 61 -4.76 -4.00 6.91
C LYS A 61 -5.40 -4.88 5.84
N ALA A 62 -4.77 -5.04 4.68
CA ALA A 62 -5.27 -5.90 3.61
C ALA A 62 -5.29 -7.38 4.00
N GLU A 63 -4.27 -7.84 4.74
CA GLU A 63 -4.16 -9.21 5.25
C GLU A 63 -5.24 -9.52 6.29
N SER A 64 -5.53 -8.57 7.19
CA SER A 64 -6.61 -8.67 8.18
C SER A 64 -8.01 -8.72 7.56
N ILE A 65 -8.22 -8.13 6.39
CA ILE A 65 -9.51 -8.17 5.68
C ILE A 65 -9.67 -9.53 4.98
N LYS A 66 -8.60 -10.08 4.40
CA LYS A 66 -8.63 -11.41 3.75
C LYS A 66 -8.85 -12.56 4.73
N SER A 67 -8.47 -12.42 6.00
CA SER A 67 -8.67 -13.45 7.04
C SER A 67 -10.08 -13.44 7.65
N VAL A 68 -10.93 -12.46 7.34
CA VAL A 68 -12.35 -12.52 7.70
C VAL A 68 -13.04 -13.43 6.68
N LYS A 69 -13.07 -14.73 6.99
CA LYS A 69 -14.01 -15.69 6.41
C LYS A 69 -15.38 -15.00 6.35
N PRO A 70 -16.08 -14.93 5.20
CA PRO A 70 -17.42 -14.37 5.17
C PRO A 70 -18.28 -15.21 6.12
N LYS A 71 -18.56 -14.66 7.30
CA LYS A 71 -19.56 -15.21 8.20
C LYS A 71 -20.85 -15.16 7.39
N LYS A 72 -21.38 -16.35 7.06
CA LYS A 72 -22.64 -16.56 6.34
C LYS A 72 -23.59 -15.39 6.61
N ALA A 73 -23.96 -14.67 5.56
CA ALA A 73 -25.14 -13.81 5.58
C ALA A 73 -26.33 -14.71 5.92
N GLU A 74 -26.68 -14.73 7.20
CA GLU A 74 -27.91 -15.32 7.68
C GLU A 74 -29.05 -14.55 7.03
N LYS A 75 -29.92 -15.30 6.34
CA LYS A 75 -31.01 -14.76 5.52
C LYS A 75 -31.95 -13.94 6.41
N ALA A 76 -32.03 -12.63 6.16
CA ALA A 76 -33.21 -11.87 6.54
C ALA A 76 -34.34 -12.26 5.57
N LYS A 77 -35.19 -13.20 6.02
CA LYS A 77 -36.54 -13.44 5.50
C LYS A 77 -37.43 -12.28 5.95
N GLY A 78 -38.27 -11.78 5.03
CA GLY A 78 -39.40 -10.86 5.32
C GLY A 78 -39.04 -9.41 5.00
N SER A 79 -39.80 -8.64 4.23
CA SER A 79 -41.21 -8.74 3.92
C SER A 79 -41.53 -8.05 2.60
N LYS A 80 -42.58 -8.57 1.98
CA LYS A 80 -43.28 -8.10 0.81
C LYS A 80 -43.52 -6.58 0.83
N LYS A 81 -43.17 -5.91 -0.27
CA LYS A 81 -44.05 -4.95 -0.91
C LYS A 81 -43.79 -5.00 -2.41
N ALA A 82 -44.62 -5.78 -3.09
CA ALA A 82 -44.82 -5.66 -4.52
C ALA A 82 -45.30 -4.23 -4.78
N VAL A 83 -44.52 -3.46 -5.53
CA VAL A 83 -45.02 -2.23 -6.15
C VAL A 83 -45.69 -2.72 -7.43
N GLU A 84 -47.02 -2.61 -7.48
CA GLU A 84 -47.79 -2.88 -8.70
C GLU A 84 -47.25 -1.99 -9.83
N PRO A 85 -47.06 -2.51 -11.06
CA PRO A 85 -46.83 -1.65 -12.20
C PRO A 85 -48.11 -0.89 -12.49
N VAL A 86 -48.10 0.43 -12.29
CA VAL A 86 -49.14 1.31 -12.83
C VAL A 86 -49.03 1.23 -14.35
N VAL A 87 -50.00 0.53 -14.95
CA VAL A 87 -50.29 0.60 -16.38
C VAL A 87 -50.82 2.01 -16.64
N VAL A 88 -50.05 2.83 -17.35
CA VAL A 88 -50.62 4.01 -18.02
C VAL A 88 -50.73 3.64 -19.49
N GLU A 89 -51.96 3.32 -19.86
CA GLU A 89 -52.41 3.06 -21.22
C GLU A 89 -52.36 4.34 -22.06
N GLU A 90 -52.28 4.10 -23.36
CA GLU A 90 -52.04 4.97 -24.50
C GLU A 90 -52.74 6.33 -24.52
N THR A 91 -52.05 7.35 -25.07
CA THR A 91 -52.75 8.27 -25.97
C THR A 91 -51.82 8.76 -27.08
N LYS A 92 -52.06 8.18 -28.24
CA LYS A 92 -51.59 8.55 -29.57
C LYS A 92 -52.25 9.86 -30.00
N VAL A 93 -51.51 10.91 -30.34
CA VAL A 93 -51.96 11.84 -31.38
C VAL A 93 -50.76 12.41 -32.13
N ALA A 94 -50.85 12.32 -33.46
CA ALA A 94 -49.91 12.84 -34.43
C ALA A 94 -50.03 14.36 -34.60
N SER A 95 -48.94 15.01 -34.98
CA SER A 95 -48.90 16.21 -35.84
C SER A 95 -47.52 16.32 -36.48
#